data_AF-R1FWJ8-F1
#
_entry.id   AF-R1FWJ8-F1
#
_cell.length_a   1.000
_cell.length_b   1.000
_cell.length_c   1.000
_cell.angle_alpha   90.00
_cell.angle_beta   90.00
_cell.angle_gamma   90.00
#
_symmetry.space_group_name_H-M   'P 1'
#
loop_
_entity.id
_entity.type
_entity.pdbx_description
1 polymer ?
#
loop_
_entity_poly.entity_id
_entity_poly.type
_entity_poly.pdbx_seq_one_letter_code
_entity_poly.pdbx_strand_id
1 'polypeptide(L)' 'MTAHPTGDAVVLAAAGELDLLSAPVLGDEVATALAGAPALLVIDLSEVTFLASIGIT' A
#
# COMPACT_ATOMS: atom_id res chain seq x y z
N MET A 1 3.32 -5.21 -5.54
CA MET A 1 3.33 -4.59 -4.21
C MET A 1 4.18 -5.42 -3.27
N THR A 2 4.92 -4.79 -2.36
CA THR A 2 5.77 -5.51 -1.40
C THR A 2 5.62 -4.89 -0.01
N ALA A 3 5.49 -5.74 1.00
CA ALA A 3 5.46 -5.33 2.41
C ALA A 3 6.80 -5.62 3.07
N HIS A 4 7.35 -4.66 3.81
CA HIS A 4 8.55 -4.88 4.60
C HIS A 4 8.55 -4.05 5.91
N PRO A 5 9.01 -4.62 7.04
CA PRO A 5 9.16 -3.90 8.29
C PRO A 5 10.41 -3.00 8.27
N THR A 6 10.29 -1.80 8.83
CA THR A 6 11.39 -0.83 9.02
C THR A 6 11.29 -0.22 10.42
N GLY A 7 12.04 -0.77 11.37
CA GLY A 7 11.90 -0.40 12.79
C GLY A 7 10.49 -0.73 13.30
N ASP A 8 9.81 0.25 13.90
CA ASP A 8 8.43 0.10 14.39
C ASP A 8 7.37 0.36 13.30
N ALA A 9 7.80 0.61 12.06
CA ALA A 9 6.93 0.88 10.93
C ALA A 9 6.81 -0.33 9.99
N VAL A 10 5.65 -0.44 9.34
CA VAL A 10 5.46 -1.29 8.16
C VAL A 10 5.39 -0.40 6.93
N VAL A 11 6.13 -0.76 5.88
CA VAL A 11 6.12 -0.05 4.60
C VAL A 11 5.53 -0.96 3.52
N LEU A 12 4.45 -0.49 2.89
CA LEU A 12 3.85 -1.08 1.70
C LEU A 12 4.32 -0.29 0.48
N ALA A 13 5.20 -0.88 -0.33
CA ALA A 13 5.68 -0.28 -1.56
C ALA A 13 4.82 -0.72 -2.75
N ALA A 14 4.20 0.25 -3.41
CA ALA A 14 3.48 0.08 -4.66
C ALA A 14 4.31 0.61 -5.84
N ALA A 15 4.19 -0.07 -6.98
CA ALA A 15 4.89 0.29 -8.20
C ALA A 15 3.99 0.03 -9.42
N GLY A 16 4.18 0.82 -10.48
CA GLY A 16 3.37 0.75 -11.69
C GLY A 16 2.05 1.52 -11.56
N GLU A 17 0.94 0.93 -12.00
CA GLU A 17 -0.36 1.62 -12.07
C GLU A 17 -1.29 1.20 -10.94
N LEU A 18 -1.92 2.19 -10.28
CA LEU A 18 -3.03 1.98 -9.34
C LEU A 18 -4.36 2.31 -10.03
N ASP A 19 -5.08 1.27 -10.45
CA ASP A 19 -6.30 1.33 -11.27
C ASP A 19 -7.44 0.48 -10.67
N LEU A 20 -8.49 0.24 -11.46
CA LEU A 20 -9.66 -0.56 -11.02
C LEU A 20 -9.29 -2.01 -10.63
N LEU A 21 -8.22 -2.56 -11.18
CA LEU A 21 -7.79 -3.94 -10.96
C LEU A 21 -6.79 -4.04 -9.81
N SER A 22 -5.91 -3.04 -9.66
CA SER A 22 -4.88 -3.05 -8.61
C SER A 22 -5.29 -2.36 -7.30
N ALA A 23 -6.29 -1.47 -7.31
CA ALA A 23 -6.78 -0.84 -6.08
C ALA A 23 -7.32 -1.83 -5.03
N PRO A 24 -8.08 -2.89 -5.37
CA PRO A 24 -8.49 -3.90 -4.40
C PRO A 24 -7.30 -4.61 -3.74
N VAL A 25 -6.22 -4.86 -4.50
CA VAL A 25 -5.00 -5.49 -3.98
C VAL A 25 -4.32 -4.60 -2.93
N LEU A 26 -4.27 -3.29 -3.17
CA LEU A 26 -3.77 -2.34 -2.17
C LEU A 26 -4.62 -2.38 -0.89
N GLY A 27 -5.95 -2.44 -1.02
CA GLY A 27 -6.87 -2.53 0.12
C GLY A 27 -6.64 -3.78 0.98
N ASP A 28 -6.53 -4.95 0.36
CA ASP A 28 -6.33 -6.23 1.06
C ASP A 28 -5.02 -6.26 1.88
N GLU A 29 -3.97 -5.67 1.33
CA GLU A 29 -2.65 -5.65 1.94
C GLU A 29 -2.52 -4.57 3.01
N VAL A 30 -3.20 -3.43 2.85
CA VAL A 30 -3.38 -2.46 3.92
C VAL A 30 -4.13 -3.10 5.09
N ALA A 31 -5.21 -3.84 4.83
CA ALA A 31 -5.95 -4.55 5.87
C ALA A 31 -5.07 -5.59 6.58
N THR A 32 -4.28 -6.35 5.82
CA THR A 32 -3.32 -7.33 6.34
C THR A 32 -2.25 -6.67 7.21
N ALA A 33 -1.66 -5.56 6.76
CA ALA A 33 -0.67 -4.82 7.53
C ALA A 33 -1.26 -4.27 8.83
N LEU A 34 -2.47 -3.72 8.79
CA LEU A 34 -3.16 -3.17 9.97
C LEU A 34 -3.54 -4.25 10.99
N ALA A 35 -3.82 -5.48 10.56
CA ALA A 35 -4.09 -6.59 11.47
C ALA A 35 -2.89 -6.91 12.38
N GLY A 36 -1.67 -6.57 11.97
CA GLY A 36 -0.46 -6.64 12.78
C GLY A 36 -0.31 -5.54 13.83
N ALA A 37 -1.27 -4.60 13.90
CA ALA A 37 -1.26 -3.43 14.77
C ALA A 37 0.09 -2.66 14.77
N PRO A 38 0.60 -2.26 13.59
CA PRO A 38 1.87 -1.54 13.51
C PRO A 38 1.76 -0.16 14.16
N ALA A 39 2.86 0.33 14.75
CA ALA A 39 2.90 1.68 15.30
C ALA A 39 2.81 2.75 14.20
N LEU A 40 3.28 2.43 12.99
CA LEU A 40 3.22 3.27 11.81
C LEU A 40 3.03 2.40 10.55
N LEU A 41 2.12 2.78 9.66
CA LEU A 41 1.98 2.22 8.32
C LEU A 41 2.30 3.31 7.30
N VAL A 42 3.28 3.06 6.44
CA VAL A 42 3.65 3.94 5.32
C VAL A 42 3.25 3.26 4.02
N ILE A 43 2.55 3.97 3.16
CA ILE A 43 2.31 3.55 1.77
C ILE A 43 3.29 4.34 0.90
N ASP A 44 4.29 3.65 0.38
CA ASP A 44 5.26 4.23 -0.54
C ASP A 44 4.74 4.14 -1.97
N LEU A 45 4.47 5.30 -2.56
CA LEU A 45 3.96 5.47 -3.92
C LEU A 45 5.05 6.00 -4.88
N SER A 46 6.32 6.03 -4.46
CA SER A 46 7.40 6.67 -5.22
C SER A 46 7.62 6.03 -6.61
N GLU A 47 7.28 4.75 -6.78
CA GLU A 47 7.36 4.04 -8.07
C GLU A 47 5.99 3.87 -8.75
N VAL A 48 4.94 4.53 -8.25
CA VAL A 48 3.63 4.55 -8.91
C VAL A 48 3.64 5.57 -10.03
N THR A 49 3.37 5.11 -11.25
CA THR A 49 3.38 5.92 -12.48
C THR A 49 2.00 6.46 -12.84
N PHE A 50 0.94 5.90 -12.27
CA PHE A 50 -0.44 6.34 -12.48
C PHE A 50 -1.31 6.02 -11.26
N LEU A 51 -2.14 6.99 -10.84
CA LEU A 51 -3.08 6.85 -9.74
C LEU A 51 -4.49 7.23 -10.20
N ALA A 52 -5.35 6.25 -10.42
CA ALA A 52 -6.77 6.47 -10.63
C ALA A 52 -7.45 6.93 -9.34
N SER A 53 -8.56 7.67 -9.47
CA SER A 53 -9.33 8.17 -8.33
C SER A 53 -9.87 7.09 -7.39
N ILE A 54 -10.07 5.86 -7.88
CA ILE A 54 -10.45 4.72 -7.05
C ILE A 54 -9.38 4.36 -6.01
N GLY A 55 -8.12 4.75 -6.21
CA GLY A 55 -7.04 4.53 -5.24
C GLY A 55 -7.03 5.52 -4.06
N ILE A 56 -7.98 6.47 -4.01
CA ILE A 56 -8.05 7.54 -2.98
C ILE A 56 -9.19 7.28 -1.97
N THR A 57 -10.12 6.39 -2.29
CA THR A 57 -11.31 6.06 -1.48
C THR A 57 -11.01 5.01 -0.42
#